data_AF-A0A158CI85-F1
#
_entry.id   AF-A0A158CI85-F1
#
_cell.length_a   1.000
_cell.length_b   1.000
_cell.length_c   1.000
_cell.angle_alpha   90.00
_cell.angle_beta   90.00
_cell.angle_gamma   90.00
#
_symmetry.space_group_name_H-M   'P 1'
#
loop_
_entity.id
_entity.type
_entity.pdbx_description
1 polymer ?
#
loop_
_entity_poly.entity_id
_entity_poly.type
_entity_poly.pdbx_seq_one_letter_code
_entity_poly.pdbx_strand_id
1 'polypeptide(L)'
;MKSSTDATTVPAFRQRRPAQLAERELQHLEMILANFVERSVTSERLPARYWDMRVAQLDAEYDLVPSQCQRVASLQRKLALLDNALDNASSAADAQEGQQSRRAAA
;
A
#
# COMPACT_ATOMS: atom_id res chain seq x y z
N MET A 1 -11.74 14.61 51.01
CA MET A 1 -10.41 14.05 50.75
C MET A 1 -10.38 13.56 49.32
N LYS A 2 -9.27 13.81 48.63
CA LYS A 2 -9.05 13.68 47.21
C LYS A 2 -8.50 12.26 46.98
N SER A 3 -9.15 11.44 46.18
CA SER A 3 -8.59 10.17 45.72
C SER A 3 -8.41 10.28 44.21
N SER A 4 -7.22 10.75 43.83
CA SER A 4 -6.69 10.64 42.48
C SER A 4 -6.54 9.15 42.17
N THR A 5 -7.41 8.63 41.30
CA THR A 5 -7.17 7.38 40.59
C THR A 5 -6.25 7.70 39.43
N ASP A 6 -4.95 7.62 39.68
CA ASP A 6 -3.94 7.42 38.63
C ASP A 6 -4.25 6.08 37.95
N ALA A 7 -5.12 6.13 36.95
CA ALA A 7 -5.27 5.07 35.99
C ALA A 7 -3.99 5.02 35.18
N THR A 8 -3.04 4.22 35.64
CA THR A 8 -1.87 3.79 34.88
C THR A 8 -2.38 3.23 33.55
N THR A 9 -2.41 4.08 32.52
CA THR A 9 -2.59 3.67 31.14
C THR A 9 -1.37 2.88 30.75
N VAL A 10 -1.41 1.57 31.02
CA VAL A 10 -0.56 0.59 30.36
C VAL A 10 -0.70 0.89 28.87
N PRO A 11 0.38 1.24 28.14
CA PRO A 11 0.26 1.38 26.70
C PRO A 11 -0.31 0.07 26.22
N ALA A 12 -1.42 0.10 25.48
CA ALA A 12 -1.98 -1.08 24.88
C ALA A 12 -0.85 -1.71 24.04
N PHE A 13 -0.17 -2.70 24.62
CA PHE A 13 0.51 -3.76 23.88
C PHE A 13 -0.62 -4.40 23.12
N ARG A 14 -0.98 -3.77 21.99
CA ARG A 14 -1.97 -4.29 21.07
C ARG A 14 -1.54 -5.73 20.87
N GLN A 15 -2.42 -6.67 21.20
CA GLN A 15 -2.18 -8.10 21.08
C GLN A 15 -1.96 -8.41 19.60
N ARG A 16 -0.78 -8.08 19.11
CA ARG A 16 -0.38 -8.26 17.74
C ARG A 16 -0.40 -9.75 17.48
N ARG A 17 -0.89 -10.09 16.31
CA ARG A 17 -1.06 -11.48 15.90
C ARG A 17 0.33 -12.08 15.66
N PRO A 18 0.50 -13.38 15.93
CA PRO A 18 1.77 -14.05 15.69
C PRO A 18 2.24 -13.95 14.23
N ALA A 19 3.56 -13.83 14.03
CA ALA A 19 4.22 -13.76 12.70
C ALA A 19 3.77 -14.85 11.71
N GLN A 20 3.41 -16.04 12.20
CA GLN A 20 3.01 -17.15 11.34
C GLN A 20 1.72 -16.84 10.56
N LEU A 21 0.85 -16.01 11.12
CA LEU A 21 -0.38 -15.58 10.45
C LEU A 21 -0.11 -14.50 9.38
N ALA A 22 0.93 -13.68 9.57
CA ALA A 22 1.34 -12.69 8.57
C ALA A 22 1.91 -13.33 7.30
N GLU A 23 2.48 -14.53 7.41
CA GLU A 23 3.15 -15.20 6.29
C GLU A 23 2.21 -15.45 5.11
N ARG A 24 0.98 -15.92 5.37
CA ARG A 24 -0.01 -16.16 4.31
C ARG A 24 -0.49 -14.87 3.68
N GLU A 25 -0.71 -13.83 4.49
CA GLU A 25 -1.10 -12.50 3.99
C GLU A 25 0.00 -11.90 3.11
N LEU A 26 1.27 -12.02 3.51
CA LEU A 26 2.41 -11.57 2.74
C LEU A 26 2.53 -12.28 1.40
N GLN A 27 2.43 -13.61 1.39
CA GLN A 27 2.45 -14.39 0.14
C GLN A 27 1.31 -13.97 -0.81
N HIS A 28 0.12 -13.75 -0.26
CA HIS A 28 -1.02 -13.30 -1.04
C HIS A 28 -0.79 -11.92 -1.66
N LEU A 29 -0.31 -10.96 -0.87
CA LEU A 29 -0.01 -9.60 -1.34
C LEU A 29 1.11 -9.60 -2.39
N GLU A 30 2.16 -10.39 -2.19
CA GLU A 30 3.24 -10.53 -3.17
C GLU A 30 2.73 -11.10 -4.49
N MET A 31 1.87 -12.11 -4.45
CA MET A 31 1.26 -12.70 -5.64
C MET A 31 0.37 -11.68 -6.38
N ILE A 32 -0.50 -10.96 -5.66
CA ILE A 32 -1.35 -9.94 -6.28
C ILE A 32 -0.50 -8.85 -6.93
N LEU A 33 0.48 -8.33 -6.19
CA LEU A 33 1.29 -7.19 -6.64
C LEU A 33 2.35 -7.58 -7.68
N ALA A 34 2.73 -8.86 -7.79
CA ALA A 34 3.56 -9.32 -8.90
C ALA A 34 2.81 -9.21 -10.24
N ASN A 35 1.51 -9.53 -10.26
CA ASN A 35 0.68 -9.47 -11.45
C ASN A 35 0.20 -8.05 -11.82
N PHE A 36 0.52 -7.06 -10.99
CA PHE A 36 0.09 -5.67 -11.21
C PHE A 36 0.77 -5.00 -12.42
N VAL A 37 1.96 -5.44 -12.81
CA VAL A 37 2.66 -4.88 -13.98
C VAL A 37 2.05 -5.40 -15.29
N GLU A 38 1.62 -6.66 -15.32
CA GLU A 38 1.11 -7.31 -16.54
C GLU A 38 -0.35 -6.97 -16.87
N ARG A 39 -1.16 -6.64 -15.85
CA ARG A 39 -2.62 -6.39 -16.01
C ARG A 39 -3.02 -4.92 -15.82
N SER A 40 -2.14 -3.98 -16.11
CA SER A 40 -2.30 -2.54 -15.85
C SER A 40 -3.51 -1.84 -16.49
N VAL A 41 -4.37 -2.56 -17.24
CA VAL A 41 -5.42 -1.99 -18.10
C VAL A 41 -6.85 -2.30 -17.62
N THR A 42 -7.05 -3.02 -16.50
CA THR A 42 -8.42 -3.36 -16.04
C THR A 42 -8.97 -2.35 -15.04
N SER A 43 -10.17 -1.83 -15.33
CA SER A 43 -10.90 -0.81 -14.53
C SER A 43 -11.29 -1.28 -13.11
N GLU A 44 -11.16 -2.57 -12.81
CA GLU A 44 -11.44 -3.17 -11.50
C GLU A 44 -10.27 -3.07 -10.50
N ARG A 45 -9.14 -2.48 -10.89
CA ARG A 45 -7.95 -2.40 -10.04
C ARG A 45 -8.12 -1.40 -8.90
N LEU A 46 -7.89 -1.87 -7.67
CA LEU A 46 -7.82 -0.98 -6.50
C LEU A 46 -6.60 -0.04 -6.60
N PRO A 47 -6.76 1.26 -6.23
CA PRO A 47 -5.68 2.25 -6.29
C PRO A 47 -4.42 1.84 -5.50
N ALA A 48 -3.23 2.31 -5.89
CA ALA A 48 -1.98 2.00 -5.19
C ALA A 48 -2.03 2.35 -3.69
N ARG A 49 -2.64 3.50 -3.34
CA ARG A 49 -2.91 3.91 -1.95
C ARG A 49 -3.65 2.87 -1.09
N TYR A 50 -4.54 2.08 -1.69
CA TYR A 50 -5.27 1.03 -0.96
C TYR A 50 -4.32 -0.09 -0.55
N TRP A 51 -3.44 -0.49 -1.47
CA TRP A 51 -2.45 -1.54 -1.21
C TRP A 51 -1.38 -1.07 -0.25
N ASP A 52 -0.97 0.19 -0.32
CA ASP A 52 0.00 0.76 0.62
C ASP A 52 -0.54 0.72 2.06
N MET A 53 -1.78 1.17 2.25
CA MET A 53 -2.50 1.04 3.52
C MET A 53 -2.57 -0.42 3.98
N ARG A 54 -2.91 -1.36 3.08
CA ARG A 54 -3.03 -2.78 3.44
C ARG A 54 -1.69 -3.41 3.83
N VAL A 55 -0.60 -3.03 3.19
CA VAL A 55 0.76 -3.47 3.53
C VAL A 55 1.19 -2.87 4.87
N ALA A 56 0.92 -1.59 5.14
CA ALA A 56 1.21 -0.94 6.42
C ALA A 56 0.42 -1.55 7.61
N GLN A 57 -0.79 -2.08 7.36
CA GLN A 57 -1.55 -2.80 8.38
C GLN A 57 -0.83 -4.05 8.88
N LEU A 58 0.02 -4.70 8.07
CA LEU A 58 0.78 -5.86 8.53
C LEU A 58 1.74 -5.51 9.67
N ASP A 59 2.45 -4.38 9.55
CA ASP A 59 3.36 -3.89 10.61
C ASP A 59 2.60 -3.49 11.88
N ALA A 60 1.34 -3.06 11.74
CA ALA A 60 0.52 -2.64 12.85
C ALA A 60 -0.14 -3.82 13.59
N GLU A 61 -0.58 -4.83 12.84
CA GLU A 61 -1.40 -5.95 13.33
C GLU A 61 -0.61 -7.18 13.74
N TYR A 62 0.62 -7.37 13.23
CA TYR A 62 1.39 -8.58 13.44
C TYR A 62 2.75 -8.30 14.08
N ASP A 63 3.23 -9.25 14.89
CA ASP A 63 4.58 -9.24 15.42
C ASP A 63 5.54 -9.85 14.38
N LEU A 64 5.82 -9.08 13.33
CA LEU A 64 6.63 -9.54 12.21
C LEU A 64 8.07 -9.88 12.61
N VAL A 65 8.60 -10.95 12.01
CA VAL A 65 10.03 -11.27 12.09
C VAL A 65 10.84 -10.46 11.06
N PRO A 66 12.16 -10.30 11.22
CA PRO A 66 12.97 -9.43 10.35
C PRO A 66 12.83 -9.70 8.85
N SER A 67 12.73 -10.97 8.44
CA SER A 67 12.53 -11.35 7.04
C SER A 67 11.17 -10.89 6.49
N GLN A 68 10.14 -10.89 7.32
CA GLN A 68 8.81 -10.39 6.97
C GLN A 68 8.81 -8.86 6.89
N CYS A 69 9.45 -8.15 7.83
CA CYS A 69 9.60 -6.69 7.75
C CYS A 69 10.32 -6.27 6.46
N GLN A 70 11.36 -7.01 6.04
CA GLN A 70 12.07 -6.73 4.80
C GLN A 70 11.16 -6.91 3.57
N ARG A 71 10.28 -7.90 3.58
CA ARG A 71 9.29 -8.13 2.51
C ARG A 71 8.25 -7.01 2.47
N VAL A 72 7.72 -6.58 3.61
CA VAL A 72 6.84 -5.41 3.73
C VAL A 72 7.49 -4.16 3.12
N ALA A 73 8.73 -3.85 3.51
CA ALA A 73 9.46 -2.71 2.97
C ALA A 73 9.75 -2.83 1.46
N SER A 74 9.92 -4.07 0.94
CA SER A 74 10.04 -4.32 -0.50
C SER A 74 8.73 -4.03 -1.24
N LEU A 75 7.59 -4.46 -0.67
CA LEU A 75 6.26 -4.20 -1.24
C LEU A 75 5.93 -2.71 -1.26
N GLN A 76 6.18 -1.99 -0.16
CA GLN A 76 5.99 -0.53 -0.07
C GLN A 76 6.80 0.21 -1.15
N ARG A 77 8.08 -0.14 -1.34
CA ARG A 77 8.90 0.45 -2.40
C ARG A 77 8.35 0.18 -3.80
N LYS A 78 7.89 -1.04 -4.07
CA LYS A 78 7.27 -1.39 -5.36
C LYS A 78 5.98 -0.60 -5.60
N LEU A 79 5.16 -0.43 -4.58
CA LEU A 79 3.92 0.36 -4.66
C LEU A 79 4.22 1.83 -4.93
N ALA A 80 5.21 2.42 -4.26
CA ALA A 80 5.63 3.79 -4.54
C ALA A 80 6.10 3.98 -5.99
N LEU A 81 6.84 3.02 -6.55
CA LEU A 81 7.25 3.06 -7.96
C LEU A 81 6.05 2.95 -8.91
N LEU A 82 5.08 2.10 -8.59
CA LEU A 82 3.85 1.96 -9.38
C LEU A 82 2.99 3.22 -9.36
N ASP A 83 2.85 3.87 -8.20
CA ASP A 83 2.09 5.12 -8.04
C ASP A 83 2.69 6.22 -8.93
N ASN A 84 4.02 6.43 -8.83
CA ASN A 84 4.73 7.38 -9.70
C ASN A 84 4.62 7.04 -11.19
N ALA A 85 4.61 5.75 -11.55
CA ALA A 85 4.46 5.34 -12.95
C ALA A 85 3.05 5.63 -13.48
N LEU A 86 2.01 5.42 -12.66
CA LEU A 86 0.63 5.71 -13.00
C LEU A 86 0.38 7.23 -13.12
N ASP A 87 0.93 8.04 -12.21
CA ASP A 87 0.82 9.49 -12.27
C ASP A 87 1.47 10.06 -13.55
N ASN A 88 2.66 9.56 -13.91
CA ASN A 88 3.32 9.93 -15.16
C ASN A 88 2.53 9.50 -16.41
N ALA A 89 1.94 8.29 -16.39
CA ALA A 89 1.13 7.81 -17.51
C ALA A 89 -0.16 8.62 -17.70
N SER A 90 -0.83 8.99 -16.60
CA SER A 90 -2.02 9.87 -16.64
C SER A 90 -1.66 11.24 -17.20
N SER A 91 -0.58 11.86 -16.71
CA SER A 91 -0.16 13.18 -17.16
C SER A 91 0.28 13.20 -18.64
N ALA A 92 0.83 12.10 -19.16
CA ALA A 92 1.17 11.96 -20.58
C ALA A 92 -0.08 11.83 -21.47
N ALA A 93 -1.12 11.14 -20.99
CA ALA A 93 -2.39 11.02 -21.72
C ALA A 93 -3.10 12.38 -21.85
N ASP A 94 -3.19 13.16 -20.77
CA ASP A 94 -3.80 14.49 -20.78
C ASP A 94 -3.06 15.48 -21.70
N ALA A 95 -1.72 15.37 -21.78
CA ALA A 95 -0.90 16.20 -22.66
C ALA A 95 -1.12 15.89 -24.16
N GLN A 96 -1.42 14.64 -24.51
CA GLN A 96 -1.73 14.25 -25.89
C GLN A 96 -3.10 14.78 -26.35
N GLU A 97 -4.11 14.78 -25.48
CA GLU A 97 -5.46 15.24 -25.82
C GLU A 97 -5.49 16.75 -26.12
N GLY A 98 -4.83 17.57 -25.30
CA GLY A 98 -4.73 19.02 -25.50
C GLY A 98 -4.00 19.43 -26.80
N GLN A 99 -3.08 18.59 -27.28
CA GLN A 99 -2.33 18.85 -28.52
C GLN A 99 -3.08 18.37 -29.78
N GLN A 100 -3.94 17.36 -29.66
CA GLN A 100 -4.80 16.90 -30.75
C GLN A 100 -5.98 17.85 -30.99
N SER A 101 -6.63 18.36 -29.94
CA SER A 101 -7.71 19.36 -30.10
C SER A 101 -7.22 20.67 -30.74
N ARG A 102 -5.96 21.08 -30.50
CA ARG A 102 -5.40 22.30 -31.10
C ARG A 102 -5.09 22.15 -32.59
N ARG A 103 -4.87 20.94 -33.09
CA ARG A 103 -4.60 20.67 -34.51
C ARG A 103 -5.86 20.50 -35.36
N ALA A 104 -7.00 20.15 -34.76
CA ALA A 104 -8.27 19.99 -35.47
C ALA A 104 -8.99 21.32 -35.76
N ALA A 105 -8.50 22.44 -35.23
CA ALA A 105 -9.12 23.77 -35.35
C ALA A 105 -8.33 24.75 -36.25
N ALA A 106 -7.41 24.26 -37.09
CA ALA A 106 -6.60 25.07 -38.01
C ALA A 106 -6.94 24.78 -39.47
#